data_AF-A0A810N828-F1
#
_entry.id   AF-A0A810N828-F1
#
_cell.length_a   1.000
_cell.length_b   1.000
_cell.length_c   1.000
_cell.angle_alpha   90.00
_cell.angle_beta   90.00
_cell.angle_gamma   90.00
#
_symmetry.space_group_name_H-M   'P 1'
#
loop_
_entity.id
_entity.type
_entity.pdbx_description
1 polymer ?
#
loop_
_entity_poly.entity_id
_entity_poly.type
_entity_poly.pdbx_seq_one_letter_code
_entity_poly.pdbx_strand_id
1 'polypeptide(L)'
;MEAPFDQASAEAAEERGDWATAIAVVSGFAECYSRDHYRHHAHLWHMELLVKAGLLHELAELAETDVHARRRLDRFLYEEDRDGELRRRAEHGDKTALYLLVRLLRARGEQRVAQQAVADIGATDTYAIELANQPLADG
;
A
#
# COMPACT_ATOMS: atom_id res chain seq x y z
N MET A 1 27.66 -9.35 17.33
CA MET A 1 26.29 -9.79 17.01
C MET A 1 26.26 -9.98 15.51
N GLU A 2 26.01 -11.20 15.07
CA GLU A 2 25.84 -11.54 13.66
C GLU A 2 24.50 -10.95 13.19
N ALA A 3 24.46 -10.39 11.98
CA ALA A 3 23.20 -9.89 11.44
C ALA A 3 22.21 -11.06 11.29
N PRO A 4 20.93 -10.88 11.63
CA PRO A 4 19.95 -11.96 11.70
C PRO A 4 19.66 -12.61 10.33
N PHE A 5 20.07 -11.96 9.25
CA PHE A 5 20.20 -12.47 7.88
C PHE A 5 21.24 -11.60 7.14
N ASP A 6 21.55 -11.92 5.88
CA ASP A 6 22.52 -11.18 5.06
C ASP A 6 21.98 -9.83 4.56
N GLN A 7 21.68 -8.94 5.51
CA GLN A 7 21.15 -7.60 5.26
C GLN A 7 22.09 -6.76 4.40
N ALA A 8 23.40 -6.85 4.62
CA ALA A 8 24.39 -6.08 3.88
C ALA A 8 24.39 -6.43 2.38
N SER A 9 24.26 -7.72 2.03
CA SER A 9 24.13 -8.12 0.63
C SER A 9 22.83 -7.63 0.00
N ALA A 10 21.72 -7.65 0.75
CA ALA A 10 20.44 -7.13 0.28
C ALA A 10 20.48 -5.62 0.03
N GLU A 11 21.06 -4.83 0.95
CA GLU A 11 21.26 -3.38 0.80
C GLU A 11 22.14 -3.08 -0.41
N ALA A 12 23.26 -3.80 -0.56
CA ALA A 12 24.15 -3.61 -1.71
C ALA A 12 23.49 -4.00 -3.04
N ALA A 13 22.60 -5.00 -3.05
CA ALA A 13 21.82 -5.35 -4.23
C ALA A 13 20.79 -4.26 -4.57
N GLU A 14 20.10 -3.74 -3.56
CA GLU A 14 19.16 -2.63 -3.70
C GLU A 14 19.83 -1.38 -4.30
N GLU A 15 20.98 -0.98 -3.76
CA GLU A 15 21.75 0.18 -4.24
C GLU A 15 22.17 0.05 -5.72
N ARG A 16 22.40 -1.18 -6.19
CA ARG A 16 22.74 -1.46 -7.59
C ARG A 16 21.51 -1.61 -8.50
N GLY A 17 20.30 -1.58 -7.94
CA GLY A 17 19.06 -1.90 -8.67
C GLY A 17 18.93 -3.39 -9.04
N ASP A 18 19.68 -4.27 -8.37
CA ASP A 18 19.52 -5.73 -8.49
C ASP A 18 18.36 -6.19 -7.62
N TRP A 19 17.15 -5.83 -8.07
CA TRP A 19 15.92 -6.07 -7.33
C TRP A 19 15.66 -7.54 -7.05
N ALA A 20 15.98 -8.42 -8.00
CA ALA A 20 15.75 -9.85 -7.86
C ALA A 20 16.55 -10.42 -6.68
N THR A 21 17.83 -10.07 -6.57
CA THR A 21 18.68 -10.49 -5.45
C THR A 21 18.20 -9.89 -4.14
N ALA A 22 17.93 -8.57 -4.10
CA ALA A 22 17.44 -7.91 -2.89
C ALA A 22 16.15 -8.55 -2.36
N ILE A 23 15.16 -8.76 -3.25
CA ILE A 23 13.88 -9.38 -2.93
C ILE A 23 14.08 -10.81 -2.43
N ALA A 24 14.91 -11.62 -3.09
CA ALA A 24 15.12 -13.01 -2.70
C ALA A 24 15.73 -13.13 -1.29
N VAL A 25 16.72 -12.28 -0.98
CA VAL A 25 17.37 -12.28 0.34
C VAL A 25 16.41 -11.82 1.43
N VAL A 26 15.70 -10.71 1.21
CA VAL A 26 14.81 -10.13 2.22
C VAL A 26 13.57 -10.99 2.44
N SER A 27 12.91 -11.43 1.36
CA SER A 27 11.68 -12.23 1.46
C SER A 27 11.91 -13.63 2.05
N GLY A 28 13.11 -14.20 1.88
CA GLY A 28 13.49 -15.48 2.52
C GLY A 28 13.59 -15.42 4.04
N PHE A 29 13.77 -14.22 4.62
CA PHE A 29 13.82 -14.00 6.07
C PHE A 29 12.54 -13.39 6.65
N ALA A 30 11.81 -12.64 5.83
CA ALA A 30 10.60 -11.91 6.19
C ALA A 30 9.48 -12.77 6.79
N GLU A 31 8.80 -12.22 7.79
CA GLU A 31 7.56 -12.81 8.32
C GLU A 31 6.61 -11.72 8.82
N CYS A 32 5.37 -11.74 8.29
CA CYS A 32 4.37 -10.70 8.51
C CYS A 32 4.00 -10.49 9.98
N TYR A 33 3.66 -11.53 10.73
CA TYR A 33 3.24 -11.43 12.13
C TYR A 33 4.30 -11.95 13.11
N SER A 34 5.58 -11.77 12.79
CA SER A 34 6.65 -12.21 13.67
C SER A 34 6.76 -11.37 14.94
N ARG A 35 7.11 -12.02 16.06
CA ARG A 35 7.54 -11.32 17.28
C ARG A 35 8.99 -10.86 17.21
N ASP A 36 9.76 -11.40 16.26
CA ASP A 36 11.10 -10.93 15.96
C ASP A 36 11.00 -9.66 15.11
N HIS A 37 11.46 -8.54 15.67
CA HIS A 37 11.39 -7.25 15.01
C HIS A 37 12.22 -7.20 13.73
N TYR A 38 13.28 -8.00 13.60
CA TYR A 38 14.06 -8.06 12.37
C TYR A 38 13.29 -8.75 11.25
N ARG A 39 12.56 -9.83 11.54
CA ARG A 39 11.73 -10.54 10.55
C ARG A 39 10.55 -9.71 10.10
N HIS A 40 9.90 -9.03 11.05
CA HIS A 40 8.82 -8.09 10.72
C HIS A 40 9.35 -6.89 9.92
N HIS A 41 10.52 -6.35 10.28
CA HIS A 41 11.14 -5.28 9.49
C HIS A 41 11.49 -5.72 8.07
N ALA A 42 12.09 -6.91 7.91
CA ALA A 42 12.34 -7.49 6.59
C ALA A 42 11.05 -7.67 5.78
N HIS A 43 9.93 -8.01 6.43
CA HIS A 43 8.63 -8.08 5.77
C HIS A 43 8.18 -6.72 5.21
N LEU A 44 8.31 -5.64 5.97
CA LEU A 44 8.00 -4.30 5.49
C LEU A 44 8.94 -3.89 4.34
N TRP A 45 10.23 -4.21 4.47
CA TRP A 45 11.23 -3.91 3.44
C TRP A 45 10.95 -4.67 2.13
N HIS A 46 10.52 -5.94 2.21
CA HIS A 46 10.11 -6.70 1.03
C HIS A 46 9.01 -5.97 0.23
N MET A 47 8.00 -5.39 0.91
CA MET A 47 6.94 -4.65 0.22
C MET A 47 7.49 -3.38 -0.48
N GLU A 48 8.43 -2.69 0.15
CA GLU A 48 9.10 -1.54 -0.47
C GLU A 48 9.92 -1.94 -1.70
N LEU A 49 10.63 -3.08 -1.64
CA LEU A 49 11.41 -3.59 -2.77
C LEU A 49 10.52 -3.94 -3.96
N LEU A 50 9.35 -4.55 -3.73
CA LEU A 50 8.39 -4.83 -4.81
C LEU A 50 7.94 -3.55 -5.49
N VAL A 51 7.67 -2.48 -4.74
CA VAL A 51 7.32 -1.17 -5.31
C VAL A 51 8.48 -0.57 -6.11
N LYS A 52 9.69 -0.54 -5.55
CA LYS A 52 10.88 0.00 -6.23
C LYS A 52 11.21 -0.75 -7.52
N ALA A 53 10.97 -2.06 -7.55
CA ALA A 53 11.15 -2.92 -8.71
C ALA A 53 10.02 -2.80 -9.76
N GLY A 54 8.93 -2.08 -9.46
CA GLY A 54 7.75 -1.99 -10.33
C GLY A 54 6.89 -3.27 -10.34
N LEU A 55 7.13 -4.19 -9.40
CA LEU A 55 6.46 -5.49 -9.26
C LEU A 55 5.13 -5.36 -8.50
N LEU A 56 4.25 -4.51 -9.04
CA LEU A 56 2.97 -4.20 -8.42
C LEU A 56 1.96 -5.34 -8.51
N HIS A 57 2.11 -6.24 -9.49
CA HIS A 57 1.26 -7.43 -9.59
C HIS A 57 1.54 -8.37 -8.42
N GLU A 58 2.81 -8.63 -8.14
CA GLU A 58 3.26 -9.49 -7.05
C GLU A 58 2.86 -8.88 -5.70
N LEU A 59 2.97 -7.55 -5.56
CA LEU A 59 2.47 -6.85 -4.38
C LEU A 59 0.94 -6.96 -4.25
N ALA A 60 0.20 -6.92 -5.35
CA ALA A 60 -1.25 -7.09 -5.35
C ALA A 60 -1.68 -8.52 -4.97
N GLU A 61 -0.96 -9.54 -5.43
CA GLU A 61 -1.20 -10.94 -5.02
C GLU A 61 -0.99 -11.12 -3.52
N LEU A 62 0.09 -10.55 -2.97
CA LEU A 62 0.34 -10.57 -1.53
C LEU A 62 -0.75 -9.82 -0.76
N ALA A 63 -1.22 -8.68 -1.28
CA ALA A 63 -2.24 -7.85 -0.65
C ALA A 63 -3.59 -8.55 -0.41
N GLU A 64 -3.88 -9.65 -1.11
CA GLU A 64 -5.08 -10.44 -0.88
C GLU A 64 -5.13 -11.08 0.51
N THR A 65 -3.95 -11.39 1.08
CA THR A 65 -3.85 -12.07 2.39
C THR A 65 -3.00 -11.30 3.41
N ASP A 66 -2.19 -10.34 2.95
CA ASP A 66 -1.27 -9.57 3.76
C ASP A 66 -1.72 -8.11 3.92
N VAL A 67 -1.97 -7.70 5.16
CA VAL A 67 -2.44 -6.35 5.48
C VAL A 67 -1.40 -5.26 5.22
N HIS A 68 -0.10 -5.58 5.35
CA HIS A 68 0.97 -4.63 5.10
C HIS A 68 1.19 -4.45 3.60
N ALA A 69 1.16 -5.54 2.82
CA ALA A 69 1.19 -5.48 1.37
C ALA A 69 0.04 -4.64 0.81
N ARG A 70 -1.18 -4.89 1.28
CA ARG A 70 -2.37 -4.12 0.92
C ARG A 70 -2.23 -2.63 1.20
N ARG A 71 -1.88 -2.27 2.43
CA ARG A 71 -1.67 -0.87 2.82
C ARG A 71 -0.56 -0.20 2.01
N ARG A 72 0.51 -0.93 1.70
CA ARG A 72 1.62 -0.40 0.91
C ARG A 72 1.21 -0.16 -0.54
N LEU A 73 0.47 -1.09 -1.14
CA LEU A 73 -0.08 -0.94 -2.49
C LEU A 73 -1.05 0.23 -2.56
N ASP A 74 -2.04 0.32 -1.67
CA ASP A 74 -3.02 1.41 -1.71
C ASP A 74 -2.33 2.77 -1.53
N ARG A 75 -1.31 2.85 -0.66
CA ARG A 75 -0.49 4.05 -0.49
C ARG A 75 0.26 4.41 -1.77
N PHE A 76 0.90 3.44 -2.43
CA PHE A 76 1.58 3.67 -3.70
C PHE A 76 0.61 4.23 -4.75
N LEU A 77 -0.58 3.61 -4.88
CA LEU A 77 -1.59 4.05 -5.83
C LEU A 77 -2.08 5.48 -5.53
N TYR A 78 -2.21 5.84 -4.25
CA TYR A 78 -2.53 7.22 -3.85
C TYR A 78 -1.42 8.21 -4.21
N GLU A 79 -0.16 7.87 -3.91
CA GLU A 79 1.01 8.72 -4.17
C GLU A 79 1.22 8.95 -5.69
N GLU A 80 0.91 7.95 -6.50
CA GLU A 80 0.99 8.00 -7.97
C GLU A 80 -0.29 8.49 -8.66
N ASP A 81 -1.26 9.04 -7.91
CA ASP A 81 -2.48 9.63 -8.47
C ASP A 81 -3.38 8.63 -9.22
N ARG A 82 -3.35 7.34 -8.84
CA ARG A 82 -4.00 6.21 -9.52
C ARG A 82 -5.39 5.89 -8.98
N ASP A 83 -6.32 6.82 -9.11
CA ASP A 83 -7.70 6.71 -8.57
C ASP A 83 -8.49 5.53 -9.17
N GLY A 84 -8.28 5.21 -10.45
CA GLY A 84 -8.95 4.06 -11.10
C GLY A 84 -8.57 2.71 -10.48
N GLU A 85 -7.31 2.52 -10.09
CA GLU A 85 -6.88 1.31 -9.38
C GLU A 85 -7.43 1.26 -7.95
N LEU A 86 -7.39 2.39 -7.23
CA LEU A 86 -7.97 2.50 -5.88
C LEU A 86 -9.47 2.18 -5.90
N ARG A 87 -10.20 2.68 -6.90
CA ARG A 87 -11.62 2.38 -7.10
C ARG A 87 -11.86 0.89 -7.28
N ARG A 88 -11.13 0.22 -8.18
CA ARG A 88 -11.28 -1.22 -8.39
C ARG A 88 -11.04 -2.00 -7.10
N ARG A 89 -10.01 -1.66 -6.32
CA ARG A 89 -9.75 -2.33 -5.04
C ARG A 89 -10.87 -2.08 -4.02
N ALA A 90 -11.36 -0.85 -3.94
CA ALA A 90 -12.48 -0.48 -3.09
C ALA A 90 -13.76 -1.27 -3.44
N GLU A 91 -14.05 -1.45 -4.72
CA GLU A 91 -15.18 -2.26 -5.22
C GLU A 91 -15.07 -3.74 -4.80
N HIS A 92 -13.86 -4.25 -4.57
CA HIS A 92 -13.60 -5.59 -4.04
C HIS A 92 -13.61 -5.64 -2.49
N GLY A 93 -14.06 -4.56 -1.83
CA GLY A 93 -14.22 -4.49 -0.38
C GLY A 93 -13.01 -3.93 0.37
N ASP A 94 -12.01 -3.40 -0.33
CA ASP A 94 -10.86 -2.76 0.31
C ASP A 94 -11.22 -1.37 0.86
N LYS A 95 -11.57 -1.33 2.14
CA LYS A 95 -11.91 -0.08 2.83
C LYS A 95 -10.77 0.93 2.88
N THR A 96 -9.52 0.46 2.87
CA THR A 96 -8.35 1.38 2.88
C THR A 96 -8.23 2.06 1.52
N ALA A 97 -8.40 1.30 0.44
CA ALA A 97 -8.45 1.86 -0.91
C ALA A 97 -9.61 2.86 -1.09
N LEU A 98 -10.80 2.58 -0.54
CA LEU A 98 -11.92 3.54 -0.56
C LEU A 98 -11.57 4.85 0.14
N TYR A 99 -10.98 4.76 1.33
CA TYR A 99 -10.55 5.93 2.09
C TYR A 99 -9.53 6.78 1.29
N LEU A 100 -8.51 6.14 0.72
CA LEU A 100 -7.49 6.84 -0.05
C LEU A 100 -8.04 7.42 -1.36
N LEU A 101 -8.97 6.73 -2.03
CA LEU A 101 -9.69 7.25 -3.19
C LEU A 101 -10.43 8.54 -2.84
N VAL A 102 -11.23 8.54 -1.77
CA VAL A 102 -11.99 9.71 -1.34
C VAL A 102 -11.05 10.86 -1.00
N ARG A 103 -9.95 10.59 -0.29
CA ARG A 103 -8.94 11.61 0.02
C ARG A 103 -8.31 12.20 -1.23
N LEU A 104 -7.95 11.37 -2.19
CA LEU A 104 -7.32 11.77 -3.44
C LEU A 104 -8.25 12.69 -4.25
N LEU A 105 -9.50 12.26 -4.46
CA LEU A 105 -10.51 13.03 -5.17
C LEU A 105 -10.78 14.38 -4.48
N ARG A 106 -10.86 14.40 -3.15
CA ARG A 106 -11.01 15.65 -2.38
C ARG A 106 -9.80 16.57 -2.51
N ALA A 107 -8.58 16.03 -2.47
CA ALA A 107 -7.36 16.81 -2.65
C ALA A 107 -7.30 17.46 -4.05
N ARG A 108 -7.92 16.84 -5.06
CA ARG A 108 -8.09 17.41 -6.42
C ARG A 108 -9.27 18.40 -6.54
N GLY A 109 -10.04 18.63 -5.47
CA GLY A 109 -11.24 19.47 -5.48
C GLY A 109 -12.48 18.80 -6.08
N GLU A 110 -12.44 17.49 -6.32
CA GLU A 110 -13.50 16.71 -6.97
C GLU A 110 -14.54 16.20 -5.97
N GLN A 111 -15.07 17.11 -5.14
CA GLN A 111 -15.95 16.78 -4.01
C GLN A 111 -17.16 15.92 -4.43
N ARG A 112 -17.81 16.23 -5.55
CA ARG A 112 -18.97 15.47 -6.06
C ARG A 112 -18.58 14.04 -6.48
N VAL A 113 -17.40 13.88 -7.08
CA VAL A 113 -16.89 12.56 -7.49
C VAL A 113 -16.56 11.73 -6.26
N ALA A 114 -15.98 12.35 -5.23
CA ALA A 114 -15.71 11.70 -3.94
C ALA A 114 -17.01 11.19 -3.27
N GLN A 115 -18.05 12.03 -3.22
CA GLN A 115 -19.37 11.64 -2.70
C GLN A 115 -20.00 10.50 -3.49
N GLN A 116 -19.92 10.56 -4.83
CA GLN A 116 -20.43 9.50 -5.68
C GLN A 116 -19.69 8.18 -5.47
N ALA A 117 -18.36 8.21 -5.35
CA ALA A 117 -17.56 7.02 -5.08
C ALA A 117 -17.98 6.32 -3.77
N VAL A 118 -18.27 7.09 -2.71
CA VAL A 118 -18.78 6.53 -1.46
C VAL A 118 -20.19 5.97 -1.63
N ALA A 119 -21.08 6.68 -2.32
CA ALA A 119 -22.44 6.20 -2.56
C ALA A 119 -22.46 4.89 -3.37
N ASP A 120 -21.56 4.74 -4.34
CA ASP A 120 -21.47 3.56 -5.20
C ASP A 120 -20.86 2.34 -4.48
N ILE A 121 -19.80 2.56 -3.69
CA ILE A 121 -18.92 1.48 -3.22
C ILE A 121 -19.11 1.20 -1.72
N GLY A 122 -19.27 2.25 -0.93
CA GLY A 122 -19.21 2.20 0.53
C GLY A 122 -20.39 2.92 1.18
N ALA A 123 -21.61 2.71 0.67
CA ALA A 123 -22.81 3.41 1.12
C ALA A 123 -23.14 3.24 2.61
N THR A 124 -22.51 2.28 3.28
CA THR A 124 -22.64 2.01 4.72
C THR A 124 -21.34 2.23 5.50
N ASP A 125 -20.26 2.65 4.83
CA ASP A 125 -19.00 2.97 5.49
C ASP A 125 -19.07 4.40 6.05
N THR A 126 -19.50 4.49 7.32
CA THR A 126 -19.69 5.78 8.00
C THR A 126 -18.46 6.66 7.92
N TYR A 127 -17.25 6.09 7.98
CA TYR A 127 -16.02 6.86 7.93
C TYR A 127 -15.77 7.45 6.54
N ALA A 128 -15.99 6.67 5.47
CA ALA A 128 -15.92 7.17 4.10
C ALA A 128 -16.98 8.25 3.85
N ILE A 129 -18.20 8.07 4.36
CA ILE A 129 -19.30 9.05 4.27
C ILE A 129 -18.92 10.37 4.95
N GLU A 130 -18.43 10.31 6.19
CA GLU A 130 -17.99 11.50 6.92
C GLU A 130 -16.88 12.21 6.16
N LEU A 131 -15.85 11.48 5.73
CA LEU A 131 -14.73 12.04 4.99
C LEU A 131 -15.18 12.72 3.68
N ALA A 132 -16.08 12.10 2.93
CA ALA A 132 -16.61 12.63 1.68
C ALA A 132 -17.53 13.84 1.87
N ASN A 133 -17.94 14.17 3.08
CA ASN A 133 -18.80 15.33 3.38
C ASN A 133 -18.10 16.41 4.21
N GLN A 134 -16.88 16.16 4.66
CA GLN A 134 -16.08 17.17 5.34
C GLN A 134 -15.81 18.37 4.42
N PRO A 135 -15.88 19.60 4.96
CA PRO A 135 -15.38 20.78 4.27
C PRO A 135 -13.91 20.58 3.89
N LEU A 136 -13.51 21.06 2.71
CA LEU A 136 -12.09 21.20 2.42
C LEU A 136 -11.52 22.17 3.47
N ALA A 137 -10.49 21.76 4.20
CA ALA A 137 -9.82 22.70 5.09
C ALA A 137 -9.23 23.81 4.22
N ASP A 138 -9.56 25.06 4.53
CA ASP A 138 -8.93 26.21 3.88
C ASP A 138 -7.41 26.08 4.08
N GLY A 139 -6.69 25.93 2.98
CA GLY A 139 -5.23 25.85 2.94
C GLY A 139 -4.55 27.19 3.18
#